data_AF-A0A6B4S696-F1
#
_entry.id   AF-A0A6B4S696-F1
#
_cell.length_a   1.000
_cell.length_b   1.000
_cell.length_c   1.000
_cell.angle_alpha   90.00
_cell.angle_beta   90.00
_cell.angle_gamma   90.00
#
_symmetry.space_group_name_H-M   'P 1'
#
loop_
_entity.id
_entity.type
_entity.pdbx_description
1 polymer ?
#
loop_
_entity_poly.entity_id
_entity_poly.type
_entity_poly.pdbx_seq_one_letter_code
_entity_poly.pdbx_strand_id
1 'polypeptide(L)' 'MTELGRSLIEEGIQKGIEKGREKGKSEGKLEKAIETTKRAIKKGMSNKLINELTELPIAEIEEIRMAMEL' A
#
# COMPACT_ATOMS: atom_id res chain seq x y z
N MET A 1 -35.47 -17.89 -11.86
CA MET A 1 -34.61 -17.10 -10.96
C MET A 1 -35.49 -16.06 -10.30
N THR A 2 -35.60 -16.06 -8.97
CA THR A 2 -36.43 -15.09 -8.22
C THR A 2 -35.72 -13.74 -8.14
N GLU A 3 -36.48 -12.67 -7.89
CA GLU A 3 -35.91 -11.33 -7.64
C GLU A 3 -34.90 -11.38 -6.48
N LEU A 4 -35.24 -12.09 -5.40
CA LEU A 4 -34.35 -12.33 -4.27
C LEU A 4 -33.02 -12.99 -4.69
N GLY A 5 -33.07 -13.99 -5.59
CA GLY A 5 -31.88 -14.66 -6.10
C GLY A 5 -30.99 -13.74 -6.94
N ARG A 6 -31.57 -12.80 -7.70
CA ARG A 6 -30.82 -11.79 -8.46
C ARG A 6 -30.12 -10.81 -7.52
N SER A 7 -30.85 -10.27 -6.54
CA SER A 7 -30.31 -9.31 -5.58
C SER A 7 -29.15 -9.89 -4.78
N LEU A 8 -29.25 -11.14 -4.33
CA LEU A 8 -28.15 -11.81 -3.61
C LEU A 8 -26.89 -11.97 -4.47
N ILE A 9 -27.04 -12.27 -5.77
CA ILE A 9 -25.91 -12.37 -6.69
C ILE A 9 -25.28 -10.99 -6.91
N GLU A 10 -26.09 -9.96 -7.14
CA GLU A 10 -25.62 -8.58 -7.34
C GLU A 10 -24.85 -8.06 -6.11
N GLU A 11 -25.39 -8.26 -4.90
CA GLU A 11 -24.71 -7.91 -3.65
C GLU A 11 -23.39 -8.67 -3.48
N GLY A 12 -23.38 -9.96 -3.81
CA GLY A 12 -22.18 -10.79 -3.73
C GLY A 12 -21.06 -10.28 -4.65
N ILE A 13 -21.42 -9.91 -5.89
CA ILE A 13 -20.49 -9.33 -6.87
C ILE A 13 -20.00 -7.97 -6.39
N GLN A 14 -20.88 -7.08 -5.93
CA GLN A 14 -20.51 -5.76 -5.43
C GLN A 14 -19.53 -5.84 -4.25
N LYS A 15 -19.82 -6.70 -3.27
CA LYS A 15 -18.92 -6.94 -2.12
C LYS A 15 -17.57 -7.50 -2.56
N GLY A 16 -17.54 -8.37 -3.57
CA GLY A 16 -16.30 -8.90 -4.14
C GLY A 16 -15.44 -7.83 -4.80
N ILE A 17 -16.07 -6.97 -5.62
CA ILE A 17 -15.40 -5.85 -6.30
C ILE A 17 -14.87 -4.83 -5.28
N GLU A 18 -15.67 -4.48 -4.27
CA GLU A 18 -15.28 -3.53 -3.24
C GLU A 18 -14.05 -4.02 -2.46
N LYS A 19 -14.08 -5.26 -1.98
CA LYS A 19 -12.92 -5.88 -1.29
C LYS A 19 -11.67 -5.91 -2.17
N GLY A 20 -11.82 -6.27 -3.45
CA GLY A 20 -10.71 -6.28 -4.40
C GLY A 20 -10.09 -4.89 -4.59
N ARG A 21 -10.94 -3.87 -4.75
CA ARG A 21 -10.53 -2.47 -4.90
C ARG A 21 -9.81 -1.94 -3.65
N GLU A 22 -10.31 -2.24 -2.45
CA GLU A 22 -9.67 -1.82 -1.20
C GLU A 22 -8.30 -2.47 -1.02
N LYS A 23 -8.20 -3.78 -1.24
CA LYS A 23 -6.93 -4.51 -1.18
C LYS A 23 -5.91 -3.93 -2.17
N GLY A 24 -6.29 -3.75 -3.43
CA GLY A 24 -5.41 -3.19 -4.45
C GLY A 24 -4.95 -1.75 -4.13
N LYS A 25 -5.85 -0.92 -3.57
CA LYS A 25 -5.49 0.43 -3.12
C LYS A 25 -4.47 0.40 -1.97
N SER A 26 -4.60 -0.54 -1.04
CA SER A 26 -3.68 -0.70 0.08
C SER A 26 -2.30 -1.16 -0.39
N GLU A 27 -2.25 -2.20 -1.23
CA GLU A 27 -1.01 -2.74 -1.80
C GLU A 27 -0.27 -1.68 -2.63
N GLY A 28 -0.97 -0.96 -3.50
CA GLY A 28 -0.35 0.09 -4.32
C GLY A 28 0.17 1.29 -3.50
N LYS A 29 -0.49 1.63 -2.39
CA LYS A 29 0.02 2.66 -1.46
C LYS A 29 1.32 2.22 -0.80
N LEU A 30 1.38 0.99 -0.30
CA LEU A 30 2.58 0.42 0.33
C LEU A 30 3.74 0.35 -0.65
N GLU A 31 3.52 -0.18 -1.86
CA GLU A 31 4.54 -0.28 -2.90
C GLU A 31 5.10 1.10 -3.27
N LYS A 32 4.23 2.10 -3.43
CA LYS A 32 4.64 3.48 -3.74
C LYS A 32 5.40 4.14 -2.58
N ALA A 33 5.02 3.86 -1.34
CA ALA A 33 5.75 4.35 -0.16
C ALA A 33 7.18 3.78 -0.14
N ILE A 34 7.33 2.46 -0.34
CA ILE A 34 8.63 1.78 -0.41
C ILE A 34 9.48 2.34 -1.55
N GLU A 35 8.93 2.48 -2.77
CA GLU A 35 9.64 3.03 -3.92
C GLU A 35 10.12 4.47 -3.66
N THR A 36 9.26 5.29 -3.05
CA THR A 36 9.58 6.67 -2.68
C THR A 36 10.68 6.73 -1.63
N THR A 37 10.63 5.87 -0.62
CA THR A 37 11.68 5.73 0.40
C THR A 37 13.03 5.34 -0.23
N LYS A 38 13.06 4.34 -1.11
CA LYS A 38 14.28 3.95 -1.83
C LYS A 38 14.89 5.11 -2.61
N ARG A 39 14.06 5.89 -3.32
CA ARG A 39 14.51 7.09 -4.04
C ARG A 39 15.03 8.18 -3.09
N ALA A 40 14.37 8.40 -1.97
CA ALA A 40 14.77 9.40 -0.97
C ALA A 40 16.10 9.04 -0.30
N ILE A 41 16.30 7.76 0.04
CA ILE A 41 17.57 7.22 0.56
C ILE A 41 18.71 7.49 -0.44
N LYS A 42 18.53 7.17 -1.72
CA LYS A 42 19.52 7.44 -2.78
C LYS A 42 19.86 8.92 -2.94
N LYS A 43 18.94 9.81 -2.57
CA LYS A 43 19.13 11.27 -2.57
C LYS A 43 19.79 11.80 -1.30
N GLY A 44 20.17 10.94 -0.35
CA GLY A 44 20.82 11.32 0.90
C GLY A 44 19.87 11.93 1.93
N MET A 45 18.55 11.72 1.80
CA MET A 45 17.58 12.21 2.79
C MET A 45 17.71 11.45 4.11
N SER A 46 17.42 12.14 5.23
CA SER A 46 17.42 11.54 6.56
C SER A 46 16.18 10.69 6.80
N ASN A 47 16.27 9.69 7.68
CA ASN A 47 15.13 8.81 8.00
C ASN A 47 13.96 9.59 8.59
N LYS A 48 14.21 10.66 9.36
CA LYS A 48 13.17 11.55 9.89
C LYS A 48 12.38 12.23 8.78
N LEU A 49 13.06 12.82 7.79
CA LEU A 49 12.38 13.46 6.66
C LEU A 49 11.62 12.44 5.80
N ILE A 50 12.17 11.25 5.62
CA ILE A 50 11.50 10.17 4.89
C ILE A 50 10.23 9.72 5.62
N ASN A 51 10.27 9.59 6.95
CA ASN A 51 9.12 9.28 7.78
C ASN A 51 8.01 10.34 7.62
N GLU A 52 8.36 11.63 7.66
CA GLU A 52 7.41 12.73 7.44
C GLU A 52 6.77 12.71 6.04
N LEU A 53 7.49 12.26 5.00
CA LEU A 53 7.02 12.25 3.61
C LEU A 53 6.23 11.00 3.22
N THR A 54 6.56 9.86 3.82
CA THR A 54 6.03 8.54 3.41
C THR A 54 5.12 7.92 4.45
N GLU A 55 5.09 8.47 5.67
CA GLU A 55 4.40 7.93 6.84
C GLU A 55 4.86 6.52 7.24
N LEU A 56 5.95 6.02 6.65
CA LEU A 56 6.54 4.74 7.02
C LEU A 56 7.24 4.83 8.37
N PRO A 57 7.13 3.81 9.24
CA PRO A 57 7.88 3.74 10.49
C PRO A 57 9.39 3.89 10.25
N ILE A 58 10.08 4.56 11.18
CA ILE A 58 11.54 4.73 11.09
C ILE A 58 12.25 3.38 11.01
N ALA A 59 11.78 2.37 11.74
CA ALA A 59 12.33 1.01 11.69
C ALA A 59 12.28 0.40 10.27
N GLU A 60 11.15 0.53 9.56
CA GLU A 60 11.04 0.05 8.17
C GLU A 60 11.97 0.82 7.22
N ILE A 61 12.12 2.13 7.43
CA ILE A 61 13.04 2.96 6.64
C ILE A 61 14.50 2.52 6.87
N GLU A 62 14.86 2.18 8.11
CA GLU A 62 16.18 1.65 8.46
C GLU A 62 16.44 0.29 7.79
N GLU A 63 15.47 -0.62 7.84
CA GLU A 63 15.55 -1.92 7.15
C GLU A 63 15.76 -1.75 5.64
N ILE A 64 14.99 -0.86 5.00
CA ILE A 64 15.15 -0.58 3.57
C ILE A 64 16.54 0.00 3.28
N ARG A 65 17.04 0.90 4.13
CA ARG A 65 18.37 1.50 3.96
C ARG A 65 19.47 0.45 4.08
N MET A 66 19.44 -0.37 5.13
CA MET A 66 20.39 -1.47 5.31
C MET A 66 20.38 -2.42 4.12
N ALA A 67 19.19 -2.81 3.63
CA ALA A 67 19.05 -3.68 2.48
C ALA A 67 19.57 -3.09 1.15
N MET A 68 19.77 -1.77 1.07
CA MET A 68 20.30 -1.08 -0.12
C MET A 68 21.80 -0.83 -0.08
N GLU A 69 22.41 -0.91 1.11
CA GLU A 69 23.85 -0.70 1.33
C GLU A 69 24.64 -2.02 1.32
N LEU A 70 23.94 -3.17 1.34
CA LEU A 70 24.47 -4.51 1.07
C LEU A 70 24.66 -4.75 -0.44
#